data_AF-A0A0F6ADE4-F1
#
_entry.id   AF-A0A0F6ADE4-F1
#
_cell.length_a   1.000
_cell.length_b   1.000
_cell.length_c   1.000
_cell.angle_alpha   90.00
_cell.angle_beta   90.00
_cell.angle_gamma   90.00
#
_symmetry.space_group_name_H-M   'P 1'
#
loop_
_entity.id
_entity.type
_entity.pdbx_description
1 polymer ?
#
loop_
_entity_poly.entity_id
_entity_poly.type
_entity_poly.pdbx_seq_one_letter_code
_entity_poly.pdbx_strand_id
1 'polypeptide(L)' 'MKSIQTNEKKLIAAWLFCVLCWGNVALLMLFSPLTILEVTSLCFAVVVTQMTIYFTKKIGESNPLVASVYKCLLGD' A
#
# COMPACT_ATOMS: atom_id res chain seq x y z
N MET A 1 3.48 -22.60 11.60
CA MET A 1 3.51 -21.30 12.32
C MET A 1 4.51 -20.27 11.75
N LYS A 2 5.74 -20.62 11.34
CA LYS A 2 6.74 -19.64 10.84
C LYS A 2 6.35 -18.90 9.54
N SER A 3 5.60 -19.52 8.63
CA SER A 3 5.19 -18.90 7.36
C SER A 3 4.17 -17.77 7.53
N ILE A 4 3.20 -17.94 8.43
CA ILE A 4 2.12 -16.98 8.68
C ILE A 4 2.69 -15.65 9.22
N GLN A 5 3.59 -15.72 10.19
CA GLN A 5 4.22 -14.56 10.82
C GLN A 5 5.18 -13.79 9.86
N THR A 6 5.72 -14.48 8.84
CA THR A 6 6.57 -13.86 7.82
C THR A 6 5.75 -13.05 6.82
N ASN A 7 4.51 -13.46 6.55
CA ASN A 7 3.60 -12.77 5.63
C ASN A 7 3.06 -11.45 6.23
N GLU A 8 2.78 -11.40 7.53
CA GLU A 8 2.35 -10.17 8.21
C GLU A 8 3.42 -9.08 8.20
N LYS A 9 4.68 -9.42 8.47
CA LYS A 9 5.79 -8.46 8.44
C LYS A 9 6.00 -7.87 7.04
N LYS A 10 5.86 -8.69 6.01
CA LYS A 10 5.92 -8.23 4.61
C LYS A 10 4.76 -7.29 4.28
N LEU A 11 3.57 -7.57 4.80
CA LEU A 11 2.40 -6.72 4.61
C LEU A 11 2.58 -5.35 5.27
N ILE A 12 3.09 -5.30 6.51
CA ILE A 12 3.41 -4.05 7.19
C ILE A 12 4.46 -3.26 6.41
N ALA A 13 5.51 -3.93 5.92
CA ALA A 13 6.52 -3.28 5.09
C ALA A 13 5.94 -2.72 3.78
N ALA A 14 5.00 -3.43 3.14
CA ALA A 14 4.32 -2.95 1.93
C ALA A 14 3.46 -1.70 2.22
N TRP A 15 2.72 -1.69 3.32
CA TRP A 15 1.94 -0.51 3.75
C TRP A 15 2.82 0.67 4.12
N LEU A 16 3.95 0.45 4.81
CA LEU A 16 4.93 1.51 5.08
C LEU A 16 5.50 2.10 3.79
N PHE A 17 5.87 1.25 2.83
CA PHE A 17 6.33 1.71 1.51
C PHE A 17 5.25 2.50 0.78
N CYS A 18 3.98 2.06 0.84
CA CYS A 18 2.85 2.78 0.25
C CYS A 18 2.70 4.19 0.86
N VAL A 19 2.75 4.32 2.18
CA VAL A 19 2.68 5.62 2.86
C VAL A 19 3.87 6.52 2.48
N LEU A 20 5.08 5.99 2.44
CA LEU A 20 6.26 6.74 2.00
C LEU A 20 6.15 7.18 0.54
N CYS A 21 5.58 6.35 -0.33
CA CYS A 21 5.35 6.68 -1.74
C CYS A 21 4.38 7.86 -1.87
N TRP A 22 3.27 7.84 -1.13
CA TRP A 22 2.32 8.96 -1.10
C TRP A 22 2.92 10.22 -0.48
N GLY A 23 3.74 10.08 0.57
CA GLY A 23 4.51 11.20 1.13
C GLY A 23 5.44 11.84 0.09
N ASN A 24 6.12 11.02 -0.71
CA ASN A 24 6.97 11.51 -1.79
C ASN A 24 6.18 12.21 -2.90
N VAL A 25 5.00 11.69 -3.27
CA VAL A 25 4.10 12.37 -4.22
C VAL A 25 3.64 13.72 -3.67
N ALA A 26 3.25 13.79 -2.39
CA ALA A 26 2.84 15.04 -1.76
C ALA A 26 3.97 16.09 -1.77
N LEU A 27 5.21 15.67 -1.48
CA LEU A 27 6.38 16.55 -1.58
C LEU A 27 6.63 17.01 -3.03
N LEU A 28 6.52 16.11 -4.00
CA LEU A 28 6.66 16.47 -5.41
C LEU A 28 5.61 17.49 -5.84
N MET A 29 4.35 17.32 -5.45
CA MET A 29 3.27 18.27 -5.76
C MET A 29 3.47 19.64 -5.11
N LEU A 30 4.19 19.72 -3.97
CA LEU A 30 4.45 20.99 -3.27
C LEU A 30 5.65 21.75 -3.83
N PHE A 31 6.66 21.03 -4.34
CA PHE A 31 7.96 21.63 -4.67
C PHE A 31 8.37 21.50 -6.14
N SER A 32 7.75 20.62 -6.92
CA SER A 32 8.12 20.39 -8.32
C SER A 32 7.45 21.40 -9.24
N PRO A 33 8.20 22.05 -10.15
CA PRO A 33 7.61 22.83 -11.24
C PRO A 33 7.25 21.97 -12.46
N LEU A 34 7.52 20.66 -12.43
CA LEU A 34 7.35 19.74 -13.56
C LEU A 34 6.09 18.88 -13.41
N THR A 35 5.02 19.26 -14.09
CA THR A 35 3.73 18.54 -14.07
C THR A 35 3.84 17.09 -14.56
N ILE A 36 4.73 16.78 -15.50
CA ILE A 36 4.92 15.40 -15.98
C ILE A 36 5.45 14.48 -14.88
N LEU A 37 6.28 15.02 -13.99
CA LEU A 37 6.87 14.27 -12.88
C LEU A 37 5.81 14.02 -11.80
N GLU A 38 4.95 15.00 -11.55
CA GLU A 38 3.79 14.89 -10.66
C GLU A 38 2.82 13.79 -11.12
N VAL A 39 2.40 13.84 -12.39
CA VAL A 39 1.46 12.87 -12.97
C VAL A 39 2.05 11.47 -12.95
N THR A 40 3.32 11.31 -13.36
CA THR A 40 3.98 10.00 -13.36
C THR A 40 4.10 9.43 -11.95
N SER A 41 4.44 10.27 -10.96
CA SER A 41 4.57 9.85 -9.57
C SER A 41 3.21 9.48 -8.96
N LEU A 42 2.15 10.20 -9.32
CA LEU A 42 0.79 9.90 -8.89
C LEU A 42 0.30 8.57 -9.46
N CYS A 43 0.55 8.31 -10.75
CA CYS A 43 0.29 7.00 -11.37
C CYS A 43 1.03 5.87 -10.64
N PHE A 44 2.30 6.07 -10.32
CA PHE A 44 3.10 5.09 -9.58
C PHE A 44 2.52 4.81 -8.18
N ALA A 45 2.16 5.85 -7.43
CA ALA A 45 1.56 5.70 -6.10
C ALA A 45 0.23 4.93 -6.13
N VAL A 46 -0.61 5.19 -7.15
CA VAL A 46 -1.85 4.43 -7.36
C VAL A 46 -1.56 2.95 -7.59
N VAL A 47 -0.60 2.61 -8.47
CA VAL A 47 -0.22 1.20 -8.72
C VAL A 47 0.29 0.51 -7.44
N VAL A 48 1.15 1.18 -6.67
CA VAL A 48 1.65 0.66 -5.38
C VAL A 48 0.50 0.43 -4.40
N THR A 49 -0.47 1.34 -4.35
CA THR A 49 -1.66 1.22 -3.50
C THR A 49 -2.48 -0.02 -3.88
N GLN A 50 -2.76 -0.20 -5.18
CA GLN A 50 -3.51 -1.35 -5.68
C GLN A 50 -2.80 -2.69 -5.38
N MET A 51 -1.47 -2.75 -5.57
CA MET A 51 -0.68 -3.93 -5.20
C MET A 51 -0.75 -4.23 -3.70
N THR A 52 -0.64 -3.20 -2.86
CA THR A 52 -0.68 -3.34 -1.41
C THR A 52 -2.05 -3.84 -0.94
N ILE A 53 -3.13 -3.33 -1.52
CA ILE A 53 -4.50 -3.82 -1.28
C ILE A 53 -4.64 -5.29 -1.70
N TYR A 54 -4.15 -5.66 -2.89
CA TYR A 54 -4.17 -7.04 -3.37
C TYR A 54 -3.44 -8.00 -2.42
N PHE A 55 -2.24 -7.62 -1.95
CA PHE A 55 -1.51 -8.42 -0.96
C PHE A 55 -2.26 -8.52 0.38
N THR A 56 -2.91 -7.44 0.80
CA THR A 56 -3.74 -7.43 2.01
C THR A 56 -4.88 -8.44 1.88
N LYS A 57 -5.59 -8.46 0.75
CA LYS A 57 -6.66 -9.43 0.47
C LYS A 57 -6.15 -10.87 0.55
N LYS A 58 -5.07 -11.16 -0.19
CA LYS A 58 -4.48 -12.50 -0.29
C LYS A 58 -3.98 -13.03 1.06
N ILE A 59 -3.44 -12.15 1.92
CA ILE A 59 -3.00 -12.52 3.26
C ILE A 59 -4.21 -12.66 4.21
N GLY A 60 -5.24 -11.84 4.03
CA GLY A 60 -6.51 -11.92 4.77
C GLY A 60 -7.22 -13.27 4.59
N GLU A 61 -7.17 -13.88 3.40
CA GLU A 61 -7.69 -15.23 3.18
C GLU A 61 -7.06 -16.29 4.10
N SER A 62 -5.83 -16.06 4.55
CA SER A 62 -5.10 -16.97 5.45
C SER A 62 -5.04 -16.49 6.90
N ASN A 63 -5.45 -15.25 7.20
CA ASN A 63 -5.30 -14.63 8.51
C ASN A 63 -6.53 -13.79 8.89
N PRO A 64 -7.30 -14.20 9.92
CA PRO A 64 -8.54 -13.54 10.29
C PRO A 64 -8.37 -12.10 10.79
N LEU A 65 -7.22 -11.76 11.39
CA LEU A 65 -6.94 -10.37 11.81
C LEU A 65 -6.75 -9.46 10.59
N VAL A 66 -5.96 -9.91 9.62
CA VAL A 66 -5.75 -9.16 8.37
C VAL A 66 -7.03 -9.09 7.55
N ALA A 67 -7.85 -10.15 7.55
CA ALA A 67 -9.17 -10.13 6.94
C ALA A 67 -10.04 -9.03 7.55
N SER A 68 -10.10 -8.93 8.88
CA SER A 68 -10.86 -7.88 9.57
C SER A 68 -10.38 -6.47 9.20
N VAL A 69 -9.06 -6.26 9.08
CA VAL A 69 -8.50 -4.98 8.60
C VAL A 69 -8.91 -4.71 7.16
N TYR A 70 -8.82 -5.69 6.27
CA TYR A 70 -9.27 -5.56 4.88
C TYR A 70 -10.76 -5.19 4.80
N LYS A 71 -11.62 -5.86 5.58
CA LYS A 71 -13.06 -5.55 5.68
C LYS A 71 -13.31 -4.11 6.12
N CYS A 72 -12.58 -3.64 7.13
CA CYS A 72 -12.70 -2.26 7.62
C CYS A 72 -12.25 -1.23 6.57
N LEU A 73 -11.23 -1.54 5.77
CA LEU A 73 -10.71 -0.62 4.77
C LEU A 73 -11.56 -0.55 3.50
N LEU A 74 -12.21 -1.64 3.10
CA LEU A 74 -12.82 -1.77 1.77
C LEU A 74 -14.29 -2.19 1.77
N GLY A 75 -14.88 -2.54 2.92
CA GLY A 75 -16.31 -2.78 3.09
C GLY A 75 -16.85 -4.16 2.64
N ASP A 76 -15.98 -5.10 2.23
CA ASP A 76 -16.34 -6.48 1.84
C ASP A 76 -16.37 -7.46 3.03
#